data_AF-X1B3H1-F1
#
_entry.id   AF-X1B3H1-F1
#
_cell.length_a   1.000
_cell.length_b   1.000
_cell.length_c   1.000
_cell.angle_alpha   90.00
_cell.angle_beta   90.00
_cell.angle_gamma   90.00
#
_symmetry.space_group_name_H-M   'P 1'
#
loop_
_entity.id
_entity.type
_entity.pdbx_description
1 polymer ?
#
loop_
_entity_poly.entity_id
_entity_poly.type
_entity_poly.pdbx_seq_one_letter_code
_entity_poly.pdbx_strand_id
1 'polypeptide(L)' 'MKAIDEDKNPSPSFVDGVECQRVLNAIGKSIQVGRWVKVE' A
#
# COMPACT_ATOMS: atom_id res chain seq x y z
N MET A 1 8.41 -1.87 20.11
CA MET A 1 7.94 -1.07 21.25
C MET A 1 8.40 0.39 21.19
N LYS A 2 9.61 0.68 20.68
CA LYS A 2 10.16 2.06 20.50
C LYS A 2 9.18 3.14 19.99
N ALA A 3 8.32 2.84 19.01
CA ALA A 3 7.39 3.84 18.47
C ALA A 3 6.32 4.30 19.50
N ILE A 4 5.88 3.38 20.37
CA ILE A 4 4.95 3.70 21.47
C ILE A 4 5.67 4.55 22.51
N ASP A 5 6.90 4.19 22.86
CA ASP A 5 7.71 4.92 23.86
C ASP A 5 8.08 6.34 23.39
N GLU A 6 8.26 6.52 22.08
CA GLU A 6 8.59 7.81 21.46
C GLU A 6 7.38 8.66 21.06
N ASP A 7 6.15 8.18 21.34
CA ASP A 7 4.88 8.81 20.92
C ASP A 7 4.86 9.16 19.42
N LYS A 8 5.26 8.18 18.59
CA LYS A 8 5.30 8.31 17.14
C LYS A 8 4.56 7.16 16.48
N ASN A 9 4.05 7.42 15.28
CA ASN A 9 3.50 6.36 14.45
C ASN A 9 4.60 5.35 14.03
N PRO A 10 4.29 4.05 14.02
CA PRO A 10 5.23 3.04 13.53
C PRO A 10 5.48 3.25 12.04
N SER A 11 6.74 3.02 11.64
CA SER A 11 7.13 3.00 10.23
C SER A 11 7.78 1.64 9.92
N PRO A 12 7.27 0.90 8.92
CA PRO A 12 6.09 1.21 8.12
C PRO A 12 4.79 1.16 8.94
N SER A 13 3.84 1.98 8.54
CA SER A 13 2.53 2.18 9.14
C SER A 13 1.45 1.33 8.46
N PHE A 14 0.25 1.30 9.03
CA PHE A 14 -0.90 0.68 8.38
C PHE A 14 -1.23 1.34 7.04
N VAL A 15 -1.10 2.66 6.93
CA VAL A 15 -1.36 3.42 5.70
C VAL A 15 -0.39 3.00 4.59
N ASP A 16 0.88 2.79 4.93
CA ASP A 16 1.88 2.29 3.96
C ASP A 16 1.45 0.94 3.37
N GLY A 17 0.86 0.06 4.18
CA GLY A 17 0.28 -1.19 3.72
C GLY A 17 -0.92 -1.01 2.77
N VAL A 18 -1.78 -0.04 3.03
CA VAL A 18 -2.92 0.30 2.15
C VAL A 18 -2.42 0.81 0.79
N GLU A 19 -1.37 1.62 0.76
CA GLU A 19 -0.75 2.09 -0.48
C GLU A 19 -0.14 0.94 -1.29
N CYS A 20 0.52 -0.03 -0.63
CA CYS A 20 0.98 -1.24 -1.30
C CYS A 20 -0.20 -2.04 -1.88
N GLN A 21 -1.31 -2.16 -1.15
CA GLN A 21 -2.49 -2.89 -1.62
C GLN A 21 -3.11 -2.25 -2.87
N ARG A 22 -3.11 -0.92 -2.98
CA ARG A 22 -3.59 -0.20 -4.17
C ARG A 22 -2.81 -0.59 -5.43
N VAL A 23 -1.49 -0.71 -5.32
CA VAL A 23 -0.64 -1.18 -6.42
C VAL A 23 -0.97 -2.63 -6.79
N LEU A 24 -1.10 -3.52 -5.80
CA LEU A 24 -1.45 -4.93 -6.04
C LEU A 24 -2.81 -5.07 -6.73
N ASN A 25 -3.78 -4.25 -6.35
CA ASN A 25 -5.11 -4.21 -6.98
C ASN A 25 -5.01 -3.74 -8.45
N ALA A 26 -4.24 -2.69 -8.71
CA ALA A 26 -4.00 -2.20 -10.07
C ALA A 26 -3.31 -3.26 -10.94
N ILE A 27 -2.35 -4.01 -10.40
CA ILE A 27 -1.71 -5.13 -11.09
C ILE A 27 -2.74 -6.21 -11.45
N GLY A 28 -3.58 -6.63 -10.48
CA GLY A 28 -4.64 -7.60 -10.73
C GLY A 28 -5.58 -7.17 -11.87
N LYS A 29 -5.98 -5.89 -11.87
CA LYS A 29 -6.80 -5.31 -12.95
C LYS A 29 -6.06 -5.29 -14.28
N SER A 30 -4.79 -4.87 -14.30
CA SER A 30 -3.93 -4.81 -15.50
C SER A 30 -3.86 -6.17 -16.21
N ILE A 31 -3.67 -7.24 -15.43
CA ILE A 31 -3.62 -8.61 -15.95
C ILE A 31 -4.93 -8.99 -16.62
N GLN A 32 -6.07 -8.67 -16.00
CA GLN A 32 -7.40 -8.99 -16.54
C GLN A 32 -7.71 -8.25 -17.85
N VAL A 33 -7.31 -6.98 -17.96
CA VAL A 33 -7.61 -6.15 -19.14
C VAL A 33 -6.52 -6.17 -20.21
N GLY A 34 -5.36 -6.77 -19.92
CA GLY A 34 -4.22 -6.86 -20.84
C GLY A 34 -3.60 -5.52 -21.21
N ARG A 35 -3.68 -4.51 -20.33
CA ARG A 35 -3.14 -3.17 -20.57
C ARG A 35 -2.81 -2.46 -19.26
N TRP A 36 -1.92 -1.48 -19.34
CA TRP A 36 -1.61 -0.59 -18.22
C TRP A 36 -2.87 0.09 -17.68
N VAL A 37 -2.96 0.14 -16.35
CA VAL A 37 -4.02 0.84 -15.62
C VAL A 37 -3.39 1.78 -14.60
N LYS A 38 -4.09 2.85 -14.26
CA LYS A 38 -3.68 3.79 -13.22
C LYS A 38 -3.83 3.12 -11.84
N VAL A 39 -2.89 3.38 -10.94
CA VAL A 39 -3.02 3.08 -9.51
C VAL A 39 -3.90 4.17 -8.89
N GLU A 40 -4.98 3.76 -8.23
CA GLU A 40 -5.89 4.64 -7.48
C GLU A 40 -5.47 4.78 -6.02
#